data_AF-A0A6A6CST3-F1
#
_entry.id   AF-A0A6A6CST3-F1
#
_cell.length_a   1.000
_cell.length_b   1.000
_cell.length_c   1.000
_cell.angle_alpha   90.00
_cell.angle_beta   90.00
_cell.angle_gamma   90.00
#
_symmetry.space_group_name_H-M   'P 1'
#
loop_
_entity.id
_entity.type
_entity.pdbx_description
1 polymer ?
#
loop_
_entity_poly.entity_id
_entity_poly.type
_entity_poly.pdbx_seq_one_letter_code
_entity_poly.pdbx_strand_id
1 'polypeptide(L)'
;MSNTDSGSAQSTAVEDDWSAVKDPSERRKIQNRIAQRKFRDKARQNREDAERQAENERRAAGAYSAPEPEEVDNAEEPGLPWGSVSLRHVIKTGKAREQSSRETSLYAAASKAGGSSRLGLHLIDEYARGSPAWAAWRDRIPQTR
;
A
#
# COMPACT_ATOMS: atom_id res chain seq x y z
N MET A 1 4.58 36.47 -1.46
CA MET A 1 4.71 36.51 0.01
C MET A 1 5.47 35.25 0.43
N SER A 2 6.78 35.35 0.61
CA SER A 2 7.67 34.22 0.92
C SER A 2 8.12 34.35 2.39
N ASN A 3 7.48 33.59 3.28
CA ASN A 3 7.88 33.54 4.69
C ASN A 3 9.00 32.50 4.85
N THR A 4 10.15 32.99 5.26
CA THR A 4 11.32 32.23 5.69
C THR A 4 11.08 31.60 7.06
N ASP A 5 10.74 30.31 7.10
CA ASP A 5 10.61 29.48 8.32
C ASP A 5 11.93 28.74 8.65
N SER A 6 13.08 29.36 8.39
CA SER A 6 14.40 28.72 8.55
C SER A 6 14.90 28.71 9.99
N GLY A 7 14.39 29.58 10.87
CA GLY A 7 14.82 29.66 12.28
C GLY A 7 14.20 28.63 13.23
N SER A 8 13.00 28.12 12.92
CA SER A 8 12.27 27.15 13.76
C SER A 8 12.74 25.70 13.55
N ALA A 9 13.15 25.36 12.32
CA ALA A 9 13.59 24.01 11.97
C ALA A 9 14.93 23.61 12.61
N GLN A 10 15.84 24.56 12.81
CA GLN A 10 17.16 24.28 13.40
C GLN A 10 17.10 24.07 14.92
N SER A 11 16.27 24.82 15.64
CA SER A 11 16.10 24.63 17.10
C SER A 11 15.38 23.32 17.41
N THR A 12 14.35 22.96 16.63
CA THR A 12 13.61 21.69 16.80
C THR A 12 14.46 20.46 16.52
N ALA A 13 15.40 20.53 15.57
CA ALA A 13 16.31 19.42 15.26
C ALA A 13 17.27 19.09 16.43
N VAL A 14 17.74 20.10 17.16
CA VAL A 14 18.61 19.91 18.35
C VAL A 14 17.79 19.36 19.52
N GLU A 15 16.53 19.76 19.67
CA GLU A 15 15.65 19.24 20.73
C GLU A 15 15.07 17.83 20.45
N ASP A 16 15.19 17.35 19.21
CA ASP A 16 14.73 16.02 18.78
C ASP A 16 15.79 14.91 19.01
N ASP A 17 17.01 15.25 19.46
CA ASP A 17 18.04 14.26 19.78
C ASP A 17 17.83 13.63 21.17
N TRP A 18 16.99 12.59 21.21
CA TRP A 18 16.73 11.81 22.42
C TRP A 18 17.87 10.88 22.84
N SER A 19 18.89 10.69 21.98
CA SER A 19 19.96 9.71 22.22
C SER A 19 20.98 10.20 23.25
N ALA A 20 21.17 11.52 23.35
CA ALA A 20 22.08 12.17 24.29
C ALA A 20 21.46 12.43 25.68
N VAL A 21 20.16 12.19 25.87
CA VAL A 21 19.42 12.50 27.11
C VAL A 21 19.60 11.40 28.15
N LYS A 22 20.15 11.76 29.32
CA LYS A 22 20.39 10.83 30.45
C LYS A 22 19.14 10.54 31.28
N ASP A 23 18.20 11.48 31.39
CA ASP A 23 16.97 11.27 32.14
C ASP A 23 15.92 10.48 31.33
N PRO A 24 15.38 9.36 31.85
CA PRO A 24 14.36 8.57 31.15
C PRO A 24 13.06 9.33 30.87
N SER A 25 12.66 10.25 31.75
CA SER A 25 11.38 10.97 31.61
C SER A 25 11.46 12.01 30.50
N GLU A 26 12.55 12.77 30.43
CA GLU A 26 12.85 13.69 29.34
C GLU A 26 12.97 12.97 27.99
N ARG A 27 13.69 11.84 27.95
CA ARG A 27 13.77 11.00 26.75
C ARG A 27 12.39 10.58 26.26
N ARG A 28 11.49 10.17 27.16
CA ARG A 28 10.12 9.78 26.80
C ARG A 28 9.30 10.94 26.21
N LYS A 29 9.46 12.16 26.74
CA LYS A 29 8.80 13.37 26.20
C LYS A 29 9.26 13.66 24.77
N ILE A 30 10.57 13.58 24.50
CA ILE A 30 11.13 13.80 23.16
C ILE A 30 10.61 12.74 22.18
N GLN A 31 10.62 11.46 22.58
CA GLN A 31 10.06 10.38 21.75
C GLN A 31 8.59 10.61 21.38
N ASN A 32 7.74 10.98 22.36
CA ASN A 32 6.33 11.24 22.10
C ASN A 32 6.14 12.42 21.15
N ARG A 33 6.94 13.48 21.28
CA ARG A 33 6.92 14.63 20.38
C ARG A 33 7.26 14.24 18.95
N ILE A 34 8.34 13.47 18.75
CA ILE A 34 8.74 12.97 17.42
C ILE A 34 7.68 12.03 16.83
N ALA A 35 7.16 11.11 17.64
CA ALA A 35 6.11 10.20 17.22
C ALA A 35 4.84 10.96 16.77
N GLN A 36 4.44 11.97 17.54
CA GLN A 36 3.29 12.81 17.21
C GLN A 36 3.51 13.60 15.92
N ARG A 37 4.71 14.17 15.73
CA ARG A 37 5.09 14.86 14.50
C ARG A 37 5.00 13.91 13.30
N LYS A 38 5.66 12.76 13.35
CA LYS A 38 5.62 11.75 12.29
C LYS A 38 4.20 11.26 12.00
N PHE A 39 3.37 11.09 13.03
CA PHE A 39 1.97 10.72 12.87
C PHE A 39 1.19 11.78 12.08
N ARG A 40 1.35 13.06 12.45
CA ARG A 40 0.69 14.18 11.75
C ARG A 40 1.21 14.34 10.32
N ASP A 41 2.51 14.17 10.10
CA ASP A 41 3.12 14.26 8.78
C ASP A 41 2.64 13.11 7.89
N LYS A 42 2.60 11.87 8.41
CA LYS A 42 2.04 10.72 7.69
C LYS A 42 0.55 10.90 7.38
N ALA A 43 -0.23 11.46 8.31
CA ALA A 43 -1.65 11.74 8.08
C ALA A 43 -1.86 12.80 6.98
N ARG A 44 -1.00 13.81 6.92
CA ARG A 44 -1.02 14.82 5.85
C ARG A 44 -0.63 14.21 4.51
N GLN A 45 0.48 13.48 4.48
CA GLN A 45 0.98 12.79 3.29
C GLN A 45 -0.07 11.83 2.74
N ASN A 46 -0.70 11.01 3.58
CA ASN A 46 -1.74 10.08 3.13
C ASN A 46 -2.95 10.81 2.51
N ARG A 47 -3.27 12.02 3.00
CA ARG A 47 -4.36 12.83 2.44
C ARG A 47 -3.97 13.39 1.06
N GLU A 48 -2.76 13.92 0.92
CA GLU A 48 -2.22 14.39 -0.35
C GLU A 48 -2.10 13.23 -1.37
N ASP A 49 -1.62 12.07 -0.95
CA ASP A 49 -1.50 10.88 -1.78
C ASP A 49 -2.87 10.41 -2.27
N ALA A 50 -3.89 10.45 -1.42
CA ALA A 50 -5.27 10.12 -1.79
C ALA A 50 -5.84 11.15 -2.80
N GLU A 51 -5.56 12.43 -2.62
CA GLU A 51 -5.95 13.48 -3.57
C GLU A 51 -5.26 13.29 -4.92
N ARG A 52 -3.93 13.06 -4.94
CA ARG A 52 -3.16 12.78 -6.15
C ARG A 52 -3.67 11.53 -6.86
N GLN A 53 -3.99 10.47 -6.11
CA GLN A 53 -4.52 9.23 -6.67
C GLN A 53 -5.92 9.44 -7.26
N ALA A 54 -6.82 10.15 -6.58
CA ALA A 54 -8.15 10.46 -7.11
C ALA A 54 -8.06 11.34 -8.37
N GLU A 55 -7.13 12.29 -8.41
CA GLU A 55 -6.90 13.13 -9.58
C GLU A 55 -6.30 12.33 -10.74
N ASN A 56 -5.37 11.43 -10.45
CA ASN A 56 -4.82 10.49 -11.42
C ASN A 56 -5.91 9.57 -11.95
N GLU A 57 -6.77 8.99 -11.11
CA GLU A 57 -7.90 8.16 -11.54
C GLU A 57 -8.85 8.93 -12.46
N ARG A 58 -9.17 10.18 -12.15
CA ARG A 58 -9.98 11.05 -13.02
C ARG A 58 -9.34 11.29 -14.38
N ARG A 59 -8.02 11.50 -14.44
CA ARG A 59 -7.28 11.71 -15.70
C ARG A 59 -7.02 10.41 -16.46
N ALA A 60 -6.79 9.33 -15.74
CA ALA A 60 -6.39 8.04 -16.26
C ALA A 60 -7.57 7.17 -16.72
N ALA A 61 -8.82 7.56 -16.41
CA ALA A 61 -10.03 6.83 -16.76
C ALA A 61 -10.15 6.49 -18.26
N GLY A 62 -9.44 7.18 -19.16
CA GLY A 62 -9.31 6.81 -20.56
C GLY A 62 -7.89 6.56 -21.08
N ALA A 63 -6.85 6.85 -20.29
CA ALA A 63 -5.47 6.88 -20.79
C ALA A 63 -4.78 5.51 -20.88
N TYR A 64 -5.21 4.54 -20.06
CA TYR A 64 -4.67 3.17 -20.05
C TYR A 64 -5.68 2.11 -20.48
N SER A 65 -6.86 2.51 -20.98
CA SER A 65 -7.83 1.57 -21.52
C SER A 65 -7.34 1.07 -22.87
N ALA A 66 -7.04 -0.22 -22.98
CA ALA A 66 -6.75 -0.82 -24.28
C ALA A 66 -7.97 -0.66 -25.18
N PRO A 67 -7.82 -0.14 -26.42
CA PRO A 67 -8.94 0.11 -27.31
C PRO A 67 -9.69 -1.20 -27.59
N GLU A 68 -11.01 -1.11 -27.69
CA GLU A 68 -11.80 -2.27 -28.12
C GLU A 68 -11.56 -2.53 -29.61
N PRO A 69 -11.61 -3.80 -30.07
CA PRO A 69 -11.32 -4.13 -31.46
C PRO A 69 -12.30 -3.47 -32.44
N GLU A 70 -13.45 -2.98 -31.97
CA GLU A 70 -14.42 -2.25 -32.79
C GLU A 70 -14.10 -0.76 -32.93
N GLU A 71 -13.29 -0.20 -32.03
CA GLU A 71 -12.87 1.21 -32.04
C GLU A 71 -11.67 1.43 -32.99
N VAL A 72 -11.00 0.35 -33.40
CA VAL A 72 -9.84 0.41 -34.29
C VAL A 72 -10.31 0.30 -35.74
N ASP A 73 -10.07 1.37 -36.49
CA ASP A 73 -10.41 1.45 -37.90
C ASP A 73 -9.55 0.47 -38.73
N ASN A 74 -10.17 -0.24 -39.66
CA ASN A 74 -9.46 -1.14 -40.58
C ASN A 74 -9.05 -0.34 -41.82
N ALA A 75 -8.25 0.70 -41.63
CA ALA A 75 -7.62 1.38 -42.75
C ALA A 75 -6.61 0.41 -43.38
N GLU A 76 -7.08 -0.38 -44.37
CA GLU A 76 -6.22 -1.11 -45.27
C GLU A 76 -5.43 -0.08 -46.07
N GLU A 77 -4.22 0.25 -45.61
CA GLU A 77 -3.23 1.00 -46.39
C GLU A 77 -3.03 0.28 -47.74
N PRO A 78 -3.59 0.82 -48.85
CA PRO A 78 -3.61 0.12 -50.12
C PRO A 78 -2.27 0.39 -50.81
N GLY A 79 -1.33 -0.54 -50.70
CA GLY A 79 -0.03 -0.38 -51.37
C GLY A 79 1.00 -1.47 -51.12
N LEU A 80 0.81 -2.32 -50.12
CA LEU A 80 1.73 -3.42 -49.81
C LEU A 80 1.26 -4.69 -50.53
N PRO A 81 2.10 -5.35 -51.36
CA PRO A 81 1.68 -6.50 -52.17
C PRO A 81 1.33 -7.75 -51.34
N TRP A 82 1.59 -7.73 -50.04
CA TRP A 82 1.29 -8.78 -49.06
C TRP A 82 0.17 -8.38 -48.08
N GLY A 83 -0.43 -7.20 -48.26
CA GLY A 83 -1.44 -6.65 -47.35
C GLY A 83 -0.84 -6.01 -46.09
N SER A 84 -1.63 -5.16 -45.43
CA SER A 84 -1.25 -4.55 -44.14
C SER A 84 -1.55 -5.49 -42.97
N VAL A 85 -0.90 -5.27 -41.83
CA VAL A 85 -1.19 -6.03 -40.59
C VAL A 85 -2.49 -5.51 -39.97
N SER A 86 -3.50 -6.36 -39.81
CA SER A 86 -4.76 -5.98 -39.16
C SER A 86 -4.59 -5.85 -37.64
N LEU A 87 -4.50 -4.61 -37.16
CA LEU A 87 -4.42 -4.30 -35.73
C LEU A 87 -5.67 -4.77 -34.97
N ARG A 88 -6.85 -4.71 -35.62
CA ARG A 88 -8.11 -5.26 -35.08
C ARG A 88 -7.99 -6.76 -34.81
N HIS A 89 -7.39 -7.53 -35.72
CA HIS A 89 -7.18 -8.95 -35.52
C HIS A 89 -6.21 -9.24 -34.37
N VAL A 90 -5.10 -8.49 -34.28
CA VAL A 90 -4.12 -8.61 -33.20
C VAL A 90 -4.74 -8.32 -31.83
N ILE A 91 -5.56 -7.27 -31.73
CA ILE A 91 -6.24 -6.91 -30.47
C ILE A 91 -7.29 -7.95 -30.10
N LYS A 92 -8.13 -8.39 -31.06
CA LYS A 92 -9.17 -9.40 -30.83
C LYS A 92 -8.58 -10.72 -30.34
N THR A 93 -7.51 -11.19 -30.98
CA THR A 93 -6.81 -12.42 -30.60
C THR A 93 -6.10 -12.28 -29.24
N GLY A 94 -5.49 -11.12 -28.97
CA GLY A 94 -4.89 -10.81 -27.67
C GLY A 94 -5.90 -10.86 -26.52
N LYS A 95 -7.06 -10.20 -26.66
CA LYS A 95 -8.14 -10.20 -25.65
C LYS A 95 -8.70 -11.61 -25.40
N ALA A 96 -8.93 -12.39 -26.45
CA ALA A 96 -9.40 -13.79 -26.32
C ALA A 96 -8.40 -14.68 -25.55
N ARG A 97 -7.10 -14.48 -25.80
CA ARG A 97 -6.03 -15.17 -25.08
C ARG A 97 -5.88 -14.69 -23.63
N GLU A 98 -6.08 -13.40 -23.38
CA GLU A 98 -6.03 -12.84 -22.03
C GLU A 98 -7.20 -13.34 -21.18
N GLN A 99 -8.42 -13.38 -21.73
CA GLN A 99 -9.60 -13.92 -21.04
C GLN A 99 -9.38 -15.37 -20.61
N SER A 100 -8.92 -16.23 -21.51
CA SER A 100 -8.62 -17.63 -21.19
C SER A 100 -7.47 -17.78 -20.17
N SER A 101 -6.45 -16.91 -20.23
CA SER A 101 -5.36 -16.90 -19.25
C SER A 101 -5.83 -16.44 -17.87
N ARG A 102 -6.73 -15.46 -17.80
CA ARG A 102 -7.35 -14.99 -16.55
C ARG A 102 -8.21 -16.08 -15.93
N GLU A 103 -9.06 -16.74 -16.71
CA GLU A 103 -9.87 -17.87 -16.25
C GLU A 103 -9.00 -19.03 -15.74
N THR A 104 -7.94 -19.38 -16.46
CA THR A 104 -7.01 -20.43 -16.06
C THR A 104 -6.29 -20.08 -14.76
N SER A 105 -5.82 -18.84 -14.62
CA SER A 105 -5.12 -18.38 -13.42
C SER A 105 -6.06 -18.23 -12.21
N LEU A 106 -7.31 -17.80 -12.42
CA LEU A 106 -8.36 -17.77 -11.40
C LEU A 106 -8.73 -19.19 -10.97
N TYR A 107 -8.91 -20.12 -11.90
CA TYR A 107 -9.16 -21.53 -11.61
C TYR A 107 -7.99 -22.13 -10.81
N ALA A 108 -6.74 -21.87 -11.23
CA ALA A 108 -5.54 -22.24 -10.50
C ALA A 108 -5.39 -21.51 -9.15
N ALA A 109 -6.07 -20.38 -8.92
CA ALA A 109 -6.07 -19.61 -7.68
C ALA A 109 -7.14 -20.08 -6.69
N ALA A 110 -8.33 -20.38 -7.19
CA ALA A 110 -9.40 -20.97 -6.42
C ALA A 110 -9.05 -22.41 -5.99
N SER A 111 -8.41 -23.19 -6.86
CA SER A 111 -8.00 -24.57 -6.54
C SER A 111 -6.91 -24.64 -5.46
N LYS A 112 -6.04 -23.63 -5.35
CA LYS A 112 -5.05 -23.51 -4.25
C LYS A 112 -5.64 -22.94 -2.95
N ALA A 113 -6.81 -22.30 -3.00
CA ALA A 113 -7.52 -21.80 -1.82
C ALA A 113 -8.43 -22.85 -1.15
N GLY A 114 -8.61 -24.03 -1.76
CA GLY A 114 -9.45 -25.12 -1.24
C GLY A 114 -8.74 -26.16 -0.36
N GLY A 115 -7.48 -25.93 0.03
CA GLY A 115 -6.72 -26.95 0.75
C GLY A 115 -5.40 -26.43 1.30
N SER A 116 -5.44 -25.34 2.06
CA SER A 116 -4.25 -24.82 2.75
C SER A 116 -3.96 -25.59 4.05
N SER A 117 -3.75 -26.91 3.92
CA SER A 117 -2.90 -27.69 4.83
C SER A 117 -1.46 -27.35 4.48
N ARG A 118 -0.96 -26.21 4.99
CA ARG A 118 0.43 -25.78 4.75
C ARG A 118 1.36 -26.56 5.67
N LEU A 119 2.05 -27.56 5.10
CA LEU A 119 3.34 -28.04 5.59
C LEU A 119 4.39 -26.92 5.48
N GLY A 120 4.28 -25.89 6.31
CA GLY A 120 5.26 -24.79 6.28
C GLY A 120 4.96 -23.55 7.14
N LEU A 121 3.79 -23.45 7.76
CA LEU A 121 3.50 -22.38 8.74
C LEU A 121 2.79 -22.98 9.95
N HIS A 122 3.47 -23.87 10.66
CA HIS A 122 3.10 -24.26 12.02
C HIS A 122 3.99 -23.49 12.99
N LEU A 123 3.78 -22.16 13.06
CA LEU A 123 4.19 -21.40 14.24
C LEU A 123 2.95 -21.27 15.12
N ILE A 124 2.73 -22.31 15.93
CA ILE A 124 2.15 -22.28 17.28
C ILE A 124 1.24 -21.07 17.61
N ASP A 125 -0.04 -21.19 17.23
CA ASP A 125 -1.14 -20.47 17.86
C ASP A 125 -1.54 -21.11 19.21
N GLU A 126 -0.54 -21.53 20.01
CA GLU A 126 -0.75 -21.97 21.39
C GLU A 126 -0.49 -20.85 22.40
N TYR A 127 0.22 -19.79 22.00
CA TYR A 127 0.51 -18.65 22.87
C TYR A 127 -0.63 -17.62 22.94
N ALA A 128 -1.55 -17.61 21.97
CA ALA A 128 -2.64 -16.64 21.94
C ALA A 128 -3.80 -16.98 22.89
N ARG A 129 -3.86 -18.22 23.40
CA ARG A 129 -4.88 -18.67 24.37
C ARG A 129 -4.38 -18.72 25.82
N GLY A 130 -3.09 -18.45 26.06
CA GLY A 130 -2.56 -18.29 27.41
C GLY A 130 -2.84 -16.88 27.93
N SER A 131 -3.40 -16.79 29.15
CA SER A 131 -3.50 -15.51 29.86
C SER A 131 -2.13 -14.80 29.83
N PRO A 132 -2.06 -13.53 29.41
CA PRO A 132 -0.78 -12.83 29.33
C PRO A 132 -0.07 -12.85 30.68
N ALA A 133 1.25 -13.06 30.70
CA ALA A 133 2.05 -13.13 31.93
C ALA A 133 1.95 -11.85 32.81
N TRP A 134 1.49 -10.73 32.24
CA TRP A 134 1.22 -9.49 32.98
C TRP A 134 -0.08 -9.53 33.82
N ALA A 135 -0.96 -10.52 33.61
CA ALA A 135 -2.20 -10.67 34.39
C ALA A 135 -1.94 -10.96 35.88
N ALA A 136 -0.83 -11.65 36.21
CA ALA A 136 -0.45 -11.96 37.59
C ALA A 136 -0.07 -10.74 38.45
N TRP A 137 0.11 -9.57 37.83
CA TRP A 137 0.49 -8.33 38.53
C TRP A 137 -0.72 -7.48 38.96
N ARG A 138 -1.94 -7.82 38.53
CA ARG A 138 -3.16 -7.04 38.84
C ARG A 138 -3.75 -7.33 40.22
N ASP A 139 -3.39 -8.45 40.86
CA ASP A 139 -4.03 -8.89 42.11
C ASP A 139 -3.24 -8.54 43.39
N ARG A 140 -2.27 -7.63 43.30
CA ARG A 140 -1.46 -7.19 44.47
C ARG A 140 -1.62 -5.71 44.79
N ILE A 141 -2.87 -5.28 44.98
CA ILE A 141 -3.18 -4.05 45.71
C ILE A 141 -3.82 -4.47 47.05
N PRO A 142 -3.11 -4.41 48.18
CA PRO A 142 -3.75 -4.57 49.48
C PRO A 142 -4.65 -3.36 49.76
N GLN A 143 -5.95 -3.60 49.87
CA GLN A 143 -6.93 -2.67 50.42
C GLN A 143 -6.59 -2.45 51.90
N THR A 144 -6.01 -1.31 52.25
CA THR A 144 -5.92 -0.86 53.64
C THR A 144 -7.23 -0.19 54.03
N ARG A 145 -8.02 -0.83 54.90
CA ARG A 145 -8.91 -0.13 55.83
C ARG A 145 -9.12 -0.95 57.10
#